data_AF-A0A8H7EH99-F1
#
_entry.id   AF-A0A8H7EH99-F1
#
_cell.length_a   1.000
_cell.length_b   1.000
_cell.length_c   1.000
_cell.angle_alpha   90.00
_cell.angle_beta   90.00
_cell.angle_gamma   90.00
#
_symmetry.space_group_name_H-M   'P 1'
#
loop_
_entity.id
_entity.type
_entity.pdbx_description
1 polymer ?
#
loop_
_entity_poly.entity_id
_entity_poly.type
_entity_poly.pdbx_seq_one_letter_code
_entity_poly.pdbx_strand_id
1 'polypeptide(L)'
;MAPQRGSKKPVTTLVSMLPKTTYNETDEAEGTVRSLAYIRIQLQLLQWLGLHASDTLTVRQAYYWTENIAEDKHPQAKDALRLCYYMRSQGFDTYAKFQKSKMSLYIASQPTEVTSPKSDRLYWCQDHLTNEVVHELGTVPVSSGARGGRRNAFSLDSTQHAIQRLQATVDAVIAAGTDIARAQSRNTLAAAAGQDEHGEDTGDNAGTVSEGNAGRENENDQPTMGSLAARIAVARADLETLLFSDPPDTGAIAAAIARVAELNSQEN
;
A
#
# COMPACT_ATOMS: atom_id res chain seq x y z
N MET A 1 41.97 -30.94 17.62
CA MET A 1 40.80 -30.30 16.99
C MET A 1 40.82 -28.83 17.39
N ALA A 2 41.00 -27.92 16.43
CA ALA A 2 41.03 -26.48 16.70
C ALA A 2 39.61 -25.90 16.64
N PRO A 3 39.18 -25.07 17.61
CA PRO A 3 37.85 -24.48 17.59
C PRO A 3 37.73 -23.48 16.43
N GLN A 4 36.79 -23.72 15.52
CA GLN A 4 36.46 -22.76 14.46
C GLN A 4 35.89 -21.49 15.07
N ARG A 5 36.60 -20.37 14.95
CA ARG A 5 36.08 -19.04 15.31
C ARG A 5 35.15 -18.60 14.20
N GLY A 6 33.84 -18.71 14.42
CA GLY A 6 32.83 -18.16 13.51
C GLY A 6 33.04 -16.66 13.30
N SER A 7 32.95 -16.20 12.06
CA SER A 7 33.06 -14.79 11.69
C SER A 7 32.02 -13.98 12.45
N LYS A 8 32.46 -13.07 13.35
CA LYS A 8 31.57 -12.12 14.01
C LYS A 8 30.99 -11.20 12.95
N LYS A 9 29.68 -11.31 12.70
CA LYS A 9 28.98 -10.35 11.85
C LYS A 9 29.10 -8.97 12.51
N PRO A 10 29.52 -7.93 11.77
CA PRO A 10 29.56 -6.59 12.33
C PRO A 10 28.15 -6.19 12.76
N VAL A 11 28.01 -5.80 14.03
CA VAL A 11 26.78 -5.21 14.54
C VAL A 11 26.83 -3.74 14.19
N THR A 12 26.18 -3.35 13.10
CA THR A 12 25.98 -1.95 12.74
C THR A 12 24.66 -1.49 13.33
N THR A 13 24.70 -0.88 14.51
CA THR A 13 23.56 -0.15 15.05
C THR A 13 23.44 1.18 14.31
N LEU A 14 22.48 1.27 13.41
CA LEU A 14 22.09 2.53 12.80
C LEU A 14 21.35 3.37 13.83
N VAL A 15 21.86 4.58 14.10
CA VAL A 15 21.24 5.54 15.00
C VAL A 15 20.45 6.51 14.13
N SER A 16 19.12 6.53 14.30
CA SER A 16 18.27 7.52 13.63
C SER A 16 18.65 8.92 14.10
N MET A 17 18.77 9.85 13.15
CA MET A 17 19.10 11.25 13.42
C MET A 17 17.90 12.03 13.96
N LEU A 18 16.69 11.54 13.66
CA LEU A 18 15.46 12.18 14.07
C LEU A 18 14.94 11.56 15.37
N PRO A 19 14.31 12.35 16.25
CA PRO A 19 13.60 11.79 17.39
C PRO A 19 12.59 10.74 16.91
N LYS A 20 12.40 9.68 17.71
CA LYS A 20 11.38 8.66 17.42
C LYS A 20 10.03 9.35 17.21
N THR A 21 9.38 9.06 16.10
CA THR A 21 8.03 9.57 15.85
C THR A 21 7.01 8.76 16.65
N THR A 22 5.99 9.43 17.19
CA THR A 22 4.83 8.79 17.85
C THR A 22 3.73 8.46 16.85
N TYR A 23 3.99 8.57 15.54
CA TYR A 23 3.00 8.29 14.50
C TYR A 23 2.56 6.83 14.60
N ASN A 24 1.25 6.65 14.77
CA ASN A 24 0.59 5.36 14.74
C ASN A 24 -0.63 5.49 13.82
N GLU A 25 -0.74 4.58 12.87
CA GLU A 25 -1.80 4.65 11.86
C GLU A 25 -3.19 4.34 12.41
N THR A 26 -3.26 3.68 13.57
CA THR A 26 -4.51 3.41 14.27
C THR A 26 -5.12 4.66 14.89
N ASP A 27 -4.30 5.71 15.07
CA ASP A 27 -4.72 6.96 15.71
C ASP A 27 -5.28 7.94 14.67
N GLU A 28 -5.30 7.56 13.39
CA GLU A 28 -5.93 8.37 12.35
C GLU A 28 -7.45 8.37 12.51
N ALA A 29 -8.08 9.53 12.24
CA ALA A 29 -9.52 9.69 12.37
C ALA A 29 -10.27 8.59 11.63
N GLU A 30 -11.18 7.94 12.37
CA GLU A 30 -12.07 6.89 11.91
C GLU A 30 -12.81 7.38 10.65
N GLY A 31 -12.71 6.61 9.56
CA GLY A 31 -13.27 6.99 8.26
C GLY A 31 -12.28 7.58 7.25
N THR A 32 -10.99 7.69 7.58
CA THR A 32 -10.00 7.87 6.50
C THR A 32 -9.86 6.57 5.71
N VAL A 33 -10.50 6.51 4.54
CA VAL A 33 -10.29 5.41 3.59
C VAL A 33 -8.87 5.50 3.06
N ARG A 34 -8.07 4.45 3.29
CA ARG A 34 -6.73 4.33 2.69
C ARG A 34 -6.89 3.94 1.23
N SER A 35 -6.26 4.69 0.33
CA SER A 35 -6.26 4.32 -1.08
C SER A 35 -5.48 3.01 -1.27
N LEU A 36 -5.90 2.19 -2.24
CA LEU A 36 -5.17 0.96 -2.58
C LEU A 36 -3.73 1.27 -3.03
N ALA A 37 -3.53 2.40 -3.73
CA ALA A 37 -2.22 2.89 -4.12
C ALA A 37 -1.31 3.17 -2.91
N TYR A 38 -1.85 3.81 -1.86
CA TYR A 38 -1.12 4.04 -0.61
C TYR A 38 -0.64 2.72 0.01
N ILE A 39 -1.54 1.74 0.17
CA ILE A 39 -1.21 0.42 0.73
C ILE A 39 -0.12 -0.29 -0.10
N ARG A 40 -0.18 -0.21 -1.44
CA ARG A 40 0.86 -0.77 -2.32
C ARG A 40 2.23 -0.15 -2.04
N ILE A 41 2.31 1.17 -1.88
CA ILE A 41 3.56 1.86 -1.56
C ILE A 41 4.09 1.45 -0.18
N GLN A 42 3.21 1.26 0.81
CA GLN A 42 3.62 0.76 2.12
C GLN A 42 4.27 -0.62 2.04
N LEU A 43 3.68 -1.54 1.27
CA LEU A 43 4.25 -2.87 1.04
C LEU A 43 5.60 -2.79 0.31
N GLN A 44 5.71 -1.95 -0.72
CA GLN A 44 6.97 -1.74 -1.45
C GLN A 44 8.08 -1.21 -0.53
N LEU A 45 7.74 -0.31 0.37
CA LEU A 45 8.68 0.24 1.35
C LEU A 45 9.17 -0.82 2.34
N LEU A 46 8.25 -1.65 2.87
CA LEU A 46 8.63 -2.75 3.77
C LEU A 46 9.52 -3.78 3.07
N GLN A 47 9.21 -4.11 1.81
CA GLN A 47 10.07 -4.97 0.99
C GLN A 47 11.45 -4.34 0.76
N TRP A 48 11.50 -3.03 0.52
CA TRP A 48 12.76 -2.31 0.35
C TRP A 48 13.62 -2.38 1.61
N LEU A 49 13.03 -2.23 2.80
CA LEU A 49 13.71 -2.39 4.10
C LEU A 49 14.22 -3.81 4.36
N GLY A 50 13.56 -4.83 3.79
CA GLY A 50 14.05 -6.20 3.82
C GLY A 50 15.35 -6.40 3.01
N LEU A 51 15.62 -5.51 2.05
CA LEU A 51 16.75 -5.60 1.12
C LEU A 51 17.83 -4.53 1.35
N HIS A 52 17.47 -3.40 1.95
CA HIS A 52 18.31 -2.22 2.09
C HIS A 52 18.18 -1.62 3.50
N ALA A 53 19.26 -1.00 3.99
CA ALA A 53 19.22 -0.25 5.24
C ALA A 53 18.46 1.07 5.06
N SER A 54 17.73 1.53 6.09
CA SER A 54 16.87 2.73 6.02
C SER A 54 17.62 4.01 5.67
N ASP A 55 18.89 4.12 6.03
CA ASP A 55 19.77 5.26 5.73
C ASP A 55 20.22 5.32 4.26
N THR A 56 20.03 4.25 3.50
CA THR A 56 20.33 4.21 2.05
C THR A 56 19.21 4.78 1.19
N LEU A 57 18.15 5.33 1.79
CA LEU A 57 17.04 5.94 1.05
C LEU A 57 17.52 7.11 0.19
N THR A 58 17.19 7.03 -1.10
CA THR A 58 17.50 8.09 -2.06
C THR A 58 16.32 9.04 -2.22
N VAL A 59 16.63 10.30 -2.55
CA VAL A 59 15.64 11.35 -2.87
C VAL A 59 14.69 10.88 -3.98
N ARG A 60 15.24 10.26 -5.02
CA ARG A 60 14.46 9.76 -6.16
C ARG A 60 13.49 8.66 -5.75
N GLN A 61 13.92 7.75 -4.88
CA GLN A 61 13.05 6.68 -4.38
C GLN A 61 11.93 7.23 -3.51
N ALA A 62 12.24 8.15 -2.59
CA ALA A 62 11.24 8.79 -1.74
C ALA A 62 10.21 9.59 -2.55
N TYR A 63 10.67 10.33 -3.58
CA TYR A 63 9.78 11.01 -4.52
C TYR A 63 8.91 10.02 -5.30
N TYR A 64 9.50 8.96 -5.85
CA TYR A 64 8.75 7.94 -6.60
C TYR A 64 7.63 7.35 -5.74
N TRP A 65 7.93 6.96 -4.50
CA TRP A 65 6.90 6.47 -3.58
C TRP A 65 5.84 7.51 -3.28
N THR A 66 6.23 8.76 -3.04
CA THR A 66 5.28 9.84 -2.76
C THR A 66 4.37 10.14 -3.95
N GLU A 67 4.92 10.17 -5.16
CA GLU A 67 4.15 10.39 -6.40
C GLU A 67 3.14 9.26 -6.64
N ASN A 68 3.51 8.01 -6.33
CA ASN A 68 2.69 6.82 -6.64
C ASN A 68 1.70 6.42 -5.54
N ILE A 69 1.50 7.24 -4.48
CA ILE A 69 0.39 7.01 -3.53
C ILE A 69 -0.98 7.41 -4.10
N ALA A 70 -0.99 8.15 -5.21
CA ALA A 70 -2.18 8.51 -5.96
C ALA A 70 -2.06 8.02 -7.41
N GLU A 71 -3.15 7.50 -7.98
CA GLU A 71 -3.17 6.91 -9.32
C GLU A 71 -2.91 7.94 -10.42
N ASP A 72 -3.35 9.18 -10.20
CA ASP A 72 -3.15 10.33 -11.08
C ASP A 72 -1.77 10.96 -10.94
N LYS A 73 -0.90 10.45 -10.04
CA LYS A 73 0.41 11.01 -9.68
C LYS A 73 0.36 12.40 -9.03
N HIS A 74 -0.81 12.83 -8.55
CA HIS A 74 -1.01 14.11 -7.87
C HIS A 74 -1.53 13.86 -6.45
N PRO A 75 -0.68 13.32 -5.56
CA PRO A 75 -1.12 12.99 -4.22
C PRO A 75 -1.55 14.23 -3.44
N GLN A 76 -2.57 14.07 -2.60
CA GLN A 76 -2.96 15.16 -1.72
C GLN A 76 -1.83 15.49 -0.73
N ALA A 77 -1.65 16.79 -0.47
CA ALA A 77 -1.50 17.36 0.87
C ALA A 77 -1.15 16.37 1.99
N LYS A 78 -2.26 15.84 2.49
CA LYS A 78 -2.39 14.98 3.65
C LYS A 78 -1.75 13.62 3.44
N ASP A 79 -1.92 13.00 2.28
CA ASP A 79 -1.46 11.64 2.03
C ASP A 79 0.06 11.57 1.86
N ALA A 80 0.66 12.57 1.21
CA ALA A 80 2.13 12.68 1.14
C ALA A 80 2.74 12.91 2.54
N LEU A 81 2.08 13.72 3.38
CA LEU A 81 2.50 13.93 4.77
C LEU A 81 2.42 12.64 5.58
N ARG A 82 1.31 11.91 5.45
CA ARG A 82 1.11 10.60 6.08
C ARG A 82 2.19 9.62 5.68
N LEU A 83 2.46 9.49 4.38
CA LEU A 83 3.56 8.64 3.91
C LEU A 83 4.88 9.06 4.55
N CYS A 84 5.20 10.35 4.61
CA CYS A 84 6.44 10.83 5.24
C CYS A 84 6.59 10.39 6.71
N TYR A 85 5.50 10.45 7.49
CA TYR A 85 5.50 9.98 8.88
C TYR A 85 5.50 8.46 9.00
N TYR A 86 4.81 7.75 8.09
CA TYR A 86 4.91 6.31 7.99
C TYR A 86 6.35 5.88 7.71
N MET A 87 7.03 6.45 6.71
CA MET A 87 8.46 6.20 6.45
C MET A 87 9.28 6.43 7.73
N ARG A 88 9.06 7.54 8.43
CA ARG A 88 9.76 7.82 9.68
C ARG A 88 9.51 6.77 10.77
N SER A 89 8.29 6.25 10.88
CA SER A 89 7.97 5.17 11.83
C SER A 89 8.69 3.86 11.52
N GLN A 90 9.01 3.63 10.24
CA GLN A 90 9.79 2.46 9.78
C GLN A 90 11.32 2.67 9.88
N GLY A 91 11.77 3.79 10.45
CA GLY A 91 13.19 4.06 10.70
C GLY A 91 13.91 4.82 9.59
N PHE A 92 13.18 5.38 8.62
CA PHE A 92 13.74 6.35 7.68
C PHE A 92 13.91 7.72 8.34
N ASP A 93 15.00 8.42 8.07
CA ASP A 93 15.21 9.77 8.57
C ASP A 93 14.50 10.81 7.68
N THR A 94 13.18 10.70 7.53
CA THR A 94 12.34 11.63 6.77
C THR A 94 11.61 12.61 7.69
N TYR A 95 11.45 13.86 7.25
CA TYR A 95 10.68 14.86 7.99
C TYR A 95 9.96 15.85 7.06
N ALA A 96 8.95 16.52 7.61
CA ALA A 96 8.19 17.56 6.92
C ALA A 96 8.49 18.94 7.52
N LYS A 97 8.47 19.98 6.69
CA LYS A 97 8.54 21.38 7.10
C LYS A 97 7.45 22.18 6.40
N PHE A 98 6.76 23.00 7.16
CA PHE A 98 5.73 23.90 6.65
C PHE A 98 6.26 25.33 6.60
N GLN A 99 6.08 25.99 5.47
CA GLN A 99 6.44 27.40 5.26
C GLN A 99 5.34 28.10 4.47
N LYS A 100 4.58 28.97 5.12
CA LYS A 100 3.38 29.61 4.52
C LYS A 100 2.41 28.53 4.02
N SER A 101 2.06 28.54 2.73
CA SER A 101 1.23 27.51 2.08
C SER A 101 2.02 26.29 1.60
N LYS A 102 3.35 26.26 1.71
CA LYS A 102 4.16 25.17 1.18
C LYS A 102 4.48 24.12 2.24
N MET A 103 4.25 22.87 1.89
CA MET A 103 4.72 21.70 2.61
C MET A 103 5.91 21.11 1.85
N SER A 104 7.03 20.96 2.54
CA SER A 104 8.27 20.41 1.97
C SER A 104 8.69 19.18 2.76
N LEU A 105 9.01 18.08 2.06
CA LEU A 105 9.44 16.83 2.66
C LEU A 105 10.93 16.58 2.35
N TYR A 106 11.66 16.20 3.38
CA TYR A 106 13.12 16.08 3.36
C TYR A 106 13.58 14.72 3.86
N ILE A 107 14.71 14.26 3.34
CA ILE A 107 15.52 13.20 3.95
C ILE A 107 16.66 13.90 4.70
N ALA A 108 16.76 13.69 6.01
CA ALA A 108 17.82 14.25 6.83
C ALA A 108 19.18 13.68 6.38
N SER A 109 20.20 14.54 6.39
CA SER A 109 21.57 14.17 6.04
C SER A 109 22.39 13.94 7.31
N GLN A 110 23.03 12.78 7.42
CA GLN A 110 23.77 12.36 8.62
C GLN A 110 24.96 13.24 9.09
N PRO A 111 25.70 14.02 8.27
CA PRO A 111 26.89 14.69 8.79
C PRO A 111 26.57 15.90 9.68
N THR A 112 25.32 16.36 9.72
CA THR A 112 24.92 17.53 10.50
C THR A 112 23.89 17.14 11.54
N GLU A 113 24.23 17.31 12.83
CA GLU A 113 23.31 17.09 13.96
C GLU A 113 22.08 18.02 13.91
N VAL A 114 22.17 19.10 13.12
CA VAL A 114 21.09 20.08 12.94
C VAL A 114 20.37 19.83 11.61
N THR A 115 19.10 19.40 11.70
CA THR A 115 18.20 19.36 10.54
C THR A 115 18.03 20.75 9.97
N SER A 116 18.38 20.93 8.69
CA SER A 116 18.30 22.22 8.01
C SER A 116 17.97 22.00 6.54
N PRO A 117 17.04 22.80 5.96
CA PRO A 117 16.76 22.74 4.52
C PRO A 117 17.97 22.98 3.61
N LYS A 118 19.09 23.49 4.15
CA LYS A 118 20.34 23.72 3.40
C LYS A 118 21.23 22.48 3.31
N SER A 119 21.19 21.60 4.30
CA SER A 119 22.01 20.37 4.36
C SER A 119 21.20 19.13 4.03
N ASP A 120 19.90 19.16 4.28
CA ASP A 120 19.00 18.04 4.04
C ASP A 120 18.50 18.01 2.60
N ARG A 121 18.11 16.82 2.18
CA ARG A 121 17.77 16.55 0.79
C ARG A 121 16.26 16.67 0.60
N LEU A 122 15.82 17.75 -0.03
CA LEU A 122 14.42 17.94 -0.43
C LEU A 122 14.03 16.86 -1.46
N TYR A 123 12.96 16.12 -1.19
CA TYR A 123 12.44 15.14 -2.13
C TYR A 123 11.00 15.42 -2.57
N TRP A 124 10.26 16.29 -1.89
CA TRP A 124 8.89 16.64 -2.29
C TRP A 124 8.54 18.05 -1.83
N CYS A 125 7.80 18.81 -2.65
CA CYS A 125 7.27 20.11 -2.27
C CYS A 125 5.92 20.34 -2.92
N GLN A 126 4.91 20.68 -2.13
CA GLN A 126 3.57 20.95 -2.61
C GLN A 126 2.92 22.09 -1.83
N ASP A 127 2.00 22.80 -2.46
CA ASP A 127 1.13 23.73 -1.77
C ASP A 127 0.02 22.94 -1.06
N HIS A 128 -0.07 23.04 0.26
CA HIS A 128 -1.01 22.23 1.04
C HIS A 128 -2.44 22.78 1.05
N LEU A 129 -2.66 23.96 0.47
CA LEU A 129 -3.99 24.54 0.28
C LEU A 129 -4.57 24.13 -1.08
N THR A 130 -3.74 24.11 -2.13
CA THR A 130 -4.18 23.79 -3.50
C THR A 130 -3.91 22.35 -3.93
N ASN A 131 -3.07 21.61 -3.19
CA ASN A 131 -2.50 20.32 -3.58
C ASN A 131 -1.64 20.36 -4.85
N GLU A 132 -1.22 21.55 -5.29
CA GLU A 132 -0.34 21.68 -6.46
C GLU A 132 1.11 21.31 -6.10
N VAL A 133 1.71 20.41 -6.87
CA VAL A 133 3.11 20.04 -6.71
C VAL A 133 3.99 21.16 -7.25
N VAL A 134 4.76 21.80 -6.36
CA VAL A 134 5.58 22.98 -6.68
C VAL A 134 6.94 22.59 -7.24
N HIS A 135 7.41 21.37 -6.94
CA HIS A 135 8.75 20.93 -7.29
C HIS A 135 8.77 19.48 -7.78
N GLU A 136 8.89 19.29 -9.09
CA GLU A 136 9.19 18.00 -9.71
C GLU A 136 10.71 17.76 -9.71
N LEU A 137 11.14 16.50 -9.55
CA LEU A 137 12.55 16.16 -9.34
C LEU A 137 13.51 16.51 -10.50
N GLY A 138 13.03 17.11 -11.59
CA GLY A 138 13.81 17.52 -12.77
C GLY A 138 14.17 19.00 -12.83
N THR A 139 13.62 19.86 -11.96
CA THR A 139 13.75 21.32 -12.08
C THR A 139 14.51 21.98 -10.94
N VAL A 140 15.27 21.23 -10.12
CA VAL A 140 16.21 21.87 -9.20
C VAL A 140 17.22 22.63 -10.07
N PRO A 141 17.29 23.97 -10.05
CA PRO A 141 18.37 24.68 -10.68
C PRO A 141 19.63 24.21 -9.95
N VAL A 142 20.47 23.45 -10.64
CA VAL A 142 21.78 23.07 -10.13
C VAL A 142 22.50 24.39 -9.86
N SER A 143 22.49 24.82 -8.60
CA SER A 143 23.23 26.00 -8.19
C SER A 143 24.68 25.71 -8.54
N SER A 144 25.16 26.33 -9.61
CA SER A 144 26.46 26.11 -10.24
C SER A 144 27.58 26.71 -9.37
N GLY A 145 27.64 26.28 -8.11
CA GLY A 145 28.56 26.74 -7.10
C GLY A 145 29.37 25.57 -6.55
N ALA A 146 30.69 25.64 -6.77
CA ALA A 146 31.73 24.77 -6.22
C ALA A 146 31.88 23.36 -6.85
N ARG A 147 32.73 23.32 -7.88
CA ARG A 147 33.49 22.13 -8.29
C ARG A 147 34.26 21.55 -7.09
N GLY A 148 33.83 20.41 -6.56
CA GLY A 148 34.56 19.72 -5.50
C GLY A 148 34.35 18.21 -5.54
N GLY A 149 35.39 17.48 -5.96
CA GLY A 149 35.66 16.11 -5.51
C GLY A 149 34.75 14.99 -6.03
N ARG A 150 35.07 14.45 -7.21
CA ARG A 150 34.62 13.12 -7.66
C ARG A 150 35.13 12.02 -6.72
N ARG A 151 34.27 11.36 -5.94
CA ARG A 151 34.43 9.95 -5.54
C ARG A 151 33.05 9.29 -5.39
N ASN A 152 32.90 8.12 -6.01
CA ASN A 152 31.76 7.18 -5.95
C ASN A 152 30.51 7.57 -6.77
N ALA A 153 30.66 7.58 -8.10
CA ALA A 153 29.49 7.41 -8.98
C ALA A 153 29.01 5.95 -8.86
N PHE A 154 28.00 5.71 -8.03
CA PHE A 154 27.17 4.51 -8.15
C PHE A 154 26.48 4.58 -9.52
N SER A 155 26.63 3.54 -10.35
CA SER A 155 26.03 3.50 -11.67
C SER A 155 24.51 3.52 -11.55
N LEU A 156 23.90 4.65 -11.92
CA LEU A 156 22.46 4.95 -11.82
C LEU A 156 21.56 3.94 -12.56
N ASP A 157 22.10 3.25 -13.57
CA ASP A 157 21.31 2.33 -14.41
C ASP A 157 20.94 1.02 -13.69
N SER A 158 21.73 0.61 -12.70
CA SER A 158 21.51 -0.68 -12.01
C SER A 158 20.27 -0.65 -11.12
N THR A 159 20.04 0.45 -10.40
CA THR A 159 18.88 0.62 -9.51
C THR A 159 17.58 0.81 -10.29
N GLN A 160 17.59 1.52 -11.43
CA GLN A 160 16.39 1.62 -12.27
C GLN A 160 15.97 0.27 -12.86
N HIS A 161 16.93 -0.56 -13.28
CA HIS A 161 16.61 -1.89 -13.76
C HIS A 161 16.06 -2.81 -12.65
N ALA A 162 16.57 -2.70 -11.43
CA ALA A 162 16.05 -3.46 -10.29
C ALA A 162 14.61 -3.05 -9.94
N ILE A 163 14.32 -1.74 -9.93
CA ILE A 163 12.98 -1.20 -9.66
C ILE A 163 12.00 -1.62 -10.76
N GLN A 164 12.38 -1.50 -12.04
CA GLN A 164 11.52 -1.95 -13.14
C GLN A 164 11.25 -3.45 -13.10
N ARG A 165 12.22 -4.27 -12.70
CA ARG A 165 12.02 -5.72 -12.52
C ARG A 165 11.06 -6.03 -11.39
N LEU A 166 11.17 -5.33 -10.26
CA LEU A 166 10.24 -5.48 -9.14
C LEU A 166 8.82 -5.06 -9.53
N GLN A 167 8.67 -3.91 -10.21
CA GLN A 167 7.38 -3.45 -10.70
C GLN A 167 6.75 -4.46 -11.68
N ALA A 168 7.52 -4.94 -12.66
CA ALA A 168 7.05 -5.96 -13.59
C ALA A 168 6.69 -7.29 -12.90
N THR A 169 7.36 -7.63 -11.80
CA THR A 169 7.02 -8.81 -11.00
C THR A 169 5.70 -8.61 -10.27
N VAL A 170 5.47 -7.43 -9.68
CA VAL A 170 4.20 -7.08 -9.04
C VAL A 170 3.06 -7.07 -10.07
N ASP A 171 3.26 -6.44 -11.23
CA ASP A 171 2.27 -6.41 -12.30
C ASP A 171 1.97 -7.81 -12.84
N ALA A 172 2.98 -8.67 -12.97
CA ALA A 172 2.80 -10.06 -13.38
C ALA A 172 2.04 -10.89 -12.32
N VAL A 173 2.31 -10.68 -11.03
CA VAL A 173 1.56 -11.32 -9.93
C VAL A 173 0.10 -10.86 -9.93
N ILE A 174 -0.14 -9.57 -10.14
CA ILE A 174 -1.50 -9.01 -10.26
C ILE A 174 -2.19 -9.59 -11.50
N ALA A 175 -1.54 -9.60 -12.66
CA ALA A 175 -2.08 -10.15 -13.90
C ALA A 175 -2.39 -11.65 -13.79
N ALA A 176 -1.49 -12.44 -13.21
CA ALA A 176 -1.70 -13.86 -12.94
C ALA A 176 -2.90 -14.08 -11.99
N GLY A 177 -3.06 -13.23 -10.99
CA GLY A 177 -4.24 -13.21 -10.12
C GLY A 177 -5.54 -13.01 -10.91
N THR A 178 -5.55 -12.10 -11.91
CA THR A 178 -6.74 -11.84 -12.74
C THR A 178 -7.07 -12.98 -13.72
N ASP A 179 -6.07 -13.69 -14.25
CA ASP A 179 -6.30 -14.83 -15.15
C ASP A 179 -6.80 -16.07 -14.42
N ILE A 180 -6.36 -16.29 -13.18
CA ILE A 180 -6.88 -17.35 -12.32
C ILE A 180 -8.37 -17.11 -12.01
N ALA A 181 -8.76 -15.86 -11.70
CA ALA A 181 -10.16 -15.49 -11.53
C ALA A 181 -10.99 -15.73 -12.81
N ARG A 182 -10.47 -15.34 -13.98
CA ARG A 182 -11.13 -15.55 -15.28
C ARG A 182 -11.29 -17.04 -15.64
N ALA A 183 -10.33 -17.89 -15.30
CA ALA A 183 -10.40 -19.33 -15.52
C ALA A 183 -11.44 -20.01 -14.61
N GLN A 184 -11.56 -19.56 -13.35
CA GLN A 184 -12.56 -20.10 -12.42
C GLN A 184 -13.99 -19.70 -12.82
N SER A 185 -14.20 -18.47 -13.32
CA SER A 185 -15.50 -18.00 -13.83
C SER A 185 -16.01 -18.80 -15.04
N ARG A 186 -15.12 -19.30 -15.91
CA ARG A 186 -15.50 -20.16 -17.05
C ARG A 186 -15.94 -21.56 -16.62
N ASN A 187 -15.40 -22.10 -15.53
CA ASN A 187 -15.81 -23.41 -15.03
C ASN A 187 -17.20 -23.40 -14.37
N THR A 188 -17.64 -22.27 -13.80
CA THR A 188 -18.98 -22.16 -13.21
C THR A 188 -20.09 -22.03 -14.25
N LEU A 189 -19.82 -21.41 -15.41
CA LEU A 189 -20.79 -21.31 -16.51
C LEU A 189 -21.01 -22.64 -17.25
N ALA A 190 -19.99 -23.52 -17.30
CA ALA A 190 -20.12 -24.84 -17.88
C ALA A 190 -20.98 -25.81 -17.03
N ALA A 191 -21.09 -25.57 -15.71
CA ALA A 191 -21.90 -26.38 -14.81
C ALA A 191 -23.41 -26.02 -14.83
N ALA A 192 -23.77 -24.86 -15.37
CA ALA A 192 -25.15 -24.36 -15.40
C ALA A 192 -25.93 -24.71 -16.69
N ALA A 193 -25.29 -25.34 -17.68
CA ALA A 193 -25.89 -25.63 -18.99
C ALA A 193 -26.46 -27.07 -19.13
N GLY A 194 -26.77 -27.74 -18.02
CA GLY A 194 -27.15 -29.16 -18.04
C GLY A 194 -28.21 -29.56 -17.01
N GLN A 195 -29.29 -28.80 -16.89
CA GLN A 195 -30.47 -29.19 -16.12
C GLN A 195 -31.74 -28.72 -16.82
N ASP A 196 -32.04 -29.37 -17.94
CA ASP A 196 -33.40 -29.41 -18.48
C ASP A 196 -33.94 -30.84 -18.34
N GLU A 197 -35.23 -30.86 -17.99
CA GLU A 197 -36.21 -31.95 -18.11
C GLU A 197 -36.27 -33.00 -17.00
N HIS A 198 -37.22 -32.83 -16.05
CA HIS A 198 -38.41 -33.69 -15.92
C HIS A 198 -39.20 -33.37 -14.63
N GLY A 199 -40.53 -33.28 -14.70
CA GLY A 199 -41.37 -33.48 -13.51
C GLY A 199 -42.67 -32.68 -13.43
N GLU A 200 -43.68 -33.21 -14.11
CA GLU A 200 -45.13 -33.00 -13.98
C GLU A 200 -45.70 -32.76 -12.55
N ASP A 201 -46.65 -31.82 -12.52
CA ASP A 201 -48.08 -32.02 -12.21
C ASP A 201 -48.68 -31.84 -10.79
N THR A 202 -49.86 -31.21 -10.86
CA THR A 202 -51.06 -31.10 -10.02
C THR A 202 -51.02 -30.80 -8.53
N GLY A 203 -51.84 -29.82 -8.15
CA GLY A 203 -52.36 -29.71 -6.78
C GLY A 203 -53.09 -28.41 -6.50
N ASP A 204 -54.30 -28.27 -7.04
CA ASP A 204 -55.29 -27.29 -6.56
C ASP A 204 -55.49 -27.45 -5.04
N ASN A 205 -55.37 -26.38 -4.27
CA ASN A 205 -56.05 -26.31 -2.99
C ASN A 205 -56.50 -24.87 -2.67
N ALA A 206 -57.81 -24.75 -2.54
CA ALA A 206 -58.53 -23.51 -2.30
C ALA A 206 -58.56 -23.15 -0.80
N GLY A 207 -58.50 -21.85 -0.54
CA GLY A 207 -59.14 -21.21 0.62
C GLY A 207 -58.40 -21.29 1.95
N THR A 208 -58.12 -20.14 2.56
CA THR A 208 -58.86 -19.65 3.74
C THR A 208 -58.38 -18.25 4.08
N VAL A 209 -59.34 -17.34 4.21
CA VAL A 209 -59.18 -15.97 4.70
C VAL A 209 -58.93 -16.03 6.21
N SER A 210 -57.92 -15.32 6.72
CA SER A 210 -57.94 -14.88 8.12
C SER A 210 -57.21 -13.55 8.28
N GLU A 211 -57.99 -12.53 8.60
CA GLU A 211 -57.55 -11.22 9.06
C GLU A 211 -56.78 -11.30 10.39
N GLY A 212 -55.87 -10.34 10.56
CA GLY A 212 -55.54 -9.74 11.86
C GLY A 212 -54.43 -10.40 12.65
N ASN A 213 -53.22 -9.83 12.58
CA ASN A 213 -52.49 -9.57 13.83
C ASN A 213 -51.50 -8.41 13.68
N ALA A 214 -51.58 -7.50 14.64
CA ALA A 214 -50.72 -6.35 14.81
C ALA A 214 -49.38 -6.76 15.46
N GLY A 215 -48.33 -6.03 15.09
CA GLY A 215 -47.19 -5.76 15.97
C GLY A 215 -46.15 -6.86 16.11
N ARG A 216 -45.08 -6.77 15.31
CA ARG A 216 -43.71 -7.02 15.77
C ARG A 216 -42.70 -6.51 14.75
N GLU A 217 -42.03 -5.43 15.11
CA GLU A 217 -40.77 -4.99 14.52
C GLU A 217 -39.73 -6.06 14.85
N ASN A 218 -39.45 -6.96 13.90
CA ASN A 218 -38.29 -7.83 13.96
C ASN A 218 -37.11 -7.09 13.34
N GLU A 219 -36.37 -6.35 14.17
CA GLU A 219 -34.95 -6.07 13.96
C GLU A 219 -34.19 -7.41 14.00
N ASN A 220 -34.10 -8.05 12.84
CA ASN A 220 -33.09 -9.08 12.61
C ASN A 220 -32.77 -9.07 11.11
N ASP A 221 -32.28 -7.93 10.63
CA ASP A 221 -31.46 -7.86 9.43
C ASP A 221 -30.11 -8.53 9.72
N GLN A 222 -30.14 -9.85 9.93
CA GLN A 222 -28.94 -10.64 9.74
C GLN A 222 -28.60 -10.52 8.25
N PRO A 223 -27.43 -9.94 7.90
CA PRO A 223 -27.01 -9.86 6.51
C PRO A 223 -26.98 -11.29 5.98
N THR A 224 -27.82 -11.57 4.99
CA THR A 224 -27.77 -12.85 4.28
C THR A 224 -26.32 -13.02 3.82
N MET A 225 -25.65 -14.05 4.34
CA MET A 225 -24.24 -14.40 4.07
C MET A 225 -23.93 -14.63 2.57
N GLY A 226 -24.94 -14.51 1.71
CA GLY A 226 -24.81 -14.53 0.25
C GLY A 226 -24.67 -13.15 -0.40
N SER A 227 -24.76 -12.03 0.32
CA SER A 227 -24.60 -10.70 -0.29
C SER A 227 -23.16 -10.46 -0.73
N LEU A 228 -22.98 -9.81 -1.88
CA LEU A 228 -21.65 -9.47 -2.41
C LEU A 228 -20.85 -8.65 -1.39
N ALA A 229 -21.51 -7.72 -0.70
CA ALA A 229 -20.92 -6.91 0.36
C ALA A 229 -20.37 -7.77 1.52
N ALA A 230 -21.11 -8.81 1.96
CA ALA A 230 -20.63 -9.72 2.99
C ALA A 230 -19.39 -10.51 2.51
N ARG A 231 -19.37 -10.94 1.25
CA ARG A 231 -18.22 -11.64 0.66
C ARG A 231 -16.98 -10.73 0.56
N ILE A 232 -17.17 -9.46 0.18
CA ILE A 232 -16.09 -8.45 0.17
C ILE A 232 -15.54 -8.24 1.58
N ALA A 233 -16.41 -8.09 2.58
CA ALA A 233 -16.01 -7.91 3.97
C ALA A 233 -15.18 -9.10 4.50
N VAL A 234 -15.62 -10.34 4.23
CA VAL A 234 -14.87 -11.56 4.60
C VAL A 234 -13.52 -11.61 3.91
N ALA A 235 -13.46 -11.34 2.61
CA ALA A 235 -12.20 -11.37 1.86
C ALA A 235 -11.19 -10.32 2.35
N ARG A 236 -11.66 -9.15 2.82
CA ARG A 236 -10.81 -8.12 3.44
C ARG A 236 -10.29 -8.56 4.81
N ALA A 237 -11.14 -9.15 5.65
CA ALA A 237 -10.74 -9.68 6.95
C ALA A 237 -9.69 -10.82 6.83
N ASP A 238 -9.84 -11.69 5.83
CA ASP A 238 -8.84 -12.73 5.52
C ASP A 238 -7.50 -12.11 5.11
N LEU A 239 -7.52 -11.08 4.27
CA LEU A 239 -6.31 -10.37 3.85
C LEU A 239 -5.59 -9.72 5.05
N GLU A 240 -6.32 -9.06 5.95
CA GLU A 240 -5.74 -8.48 7.17
C GLU A 240 -5.09 -9.58 8.03
N THR A 241 -5.78 -10.70 8.24
CA THR A 241 -5.25 -11.83 9.02
C THR A 241 -3.94 -12.35 8.44
N LEU A 242 -3.84 -12.44 7.10
CA LEU A 242 -2.64 -12.89 6.42
C LEU A 242 -1.49 -11.88 6.50
N LEU A 243 -1.79 -10.58 6.42
CA LEU A 243 -0.79 -9.51 6.56
C LEU A 243 -0.14 -9.48 7.95
N PHE A 244 -0.86 -9.91 9.00
CA PHE A 244 -0.35 -9.97 10.38
C PHE A 244 0.16 -11.36 10.80
N SER A 245 0.22 -12.34 9.89
CA SER A 245 0.77 -13.67 10.17
C SER A 245 2.31 -13.65 10.21
N ASP A 246 2.92 -14.41 11.14
CA ASP A 246 4.37 -14.55 11.27
C ASP A 246 4.80 -16.03 11.17
N PRO A 247 5.52 -16.45 10.11
CA PRO A 247 5.98 -15.63 8.98
C PRO A 247 4.85 -15.32 7.98
N PRO A 248 4.90 -14.16 7.29
CA PRO A 248 3.89 -13.80 6.31
C PRO A 248 3.98 -14.71 5.08
N ASP A 249 2.86 -15.36 4.74
CA ASP A 249 2.72 -16.15 3.52
C ASP A 249 2.39 -15.22 2.34
N THR A 250 3.43 -14.85 1.59
CA THR A 250 3.31 -13.94 0.44
C THR A 250 2.42 -14.49 -0.68
N GLY A 251 2.33 -15.81 -0.82
CA GLY A 251 1.44 -16.46 -1.79
C GLY A 251 -0.02 -16.34 -1.38
N ALA A 252 -0.31 -16.57 -0.10
CA ALA A 252 -1.65 -16.40 0.46
C ALA A 252 -2.10 -14.93 0.41
N ILE A 253 -1.21 -13.98 0.73
CA ILE A 253 -1.49 -12.54 0.64
C ILE A 253 -1.84 -12.15 -0.80
N ALA A 254 -1.05 -12.59 -1.79
CA ALA A 254 -1.33 -12.30 -3.20
C ALA A 254 -2.68 -12.87 -3.66
N ALA A 255 -3.02 -14.09 -3.23
CA ALA A 255 -4.31 -14.71 -3.52
C ALA A 255 -5.49 -13.96 -2.87
N ALA A 256 -5.33 -13.49 -1.63
CA ALA A 256 -6.35 -12.71 -0.93
C ALA A 256 -6.58 -11.35 -1.59
N ILE A 257 -5.52 -10.66 -2.04
CA ILE A 257 -5.63 -9.41 -2.81
C ILE A 257 -6.40 -9.66 -4.12
N ALA A 258 -6.07 -10.72 -4.87
CA ALA A 258 -6.76 -11.07 -6.10
C ALA A 258 -8.27 -11.33 -5.87
N ARG A 259 -8.61 -12.02 -4.77
CA ARG A 259 -10.00 -12.30 -4.37
C ARG A 259 -10.78 -11.02 -4.04
N VAL A 260 -10.19 -10.07 -3.31
CA VAL A 260 -10.83 -8.77 -3.02
C VAL A 260 -11.05 -7.97 -4.30
N ALA A 261 -10.08 -7.96 -5.22
CA ALA A 261 -10.20 -7.28 -6.51
C ALA A 261 -11.30 -7.89 -7.38
N GLU A 262 -11.40 -9.22 -7.43
CA GLU A 262 -12.46 -9.93 -8.16
C GLU A 262 -13.85 -9.57 -7.61
N LEU A 263 -14.03 -9.58 -6.28
CA LEU A 263 -15.33 -9.28 -5.68
C LEU A 263 -15.74 -7.82 -5.91
N ASN A 264 -14.82 -6.87 -5.81
CA ASN A 264 -15.11 -5.46 -6.12
C ASN A 264 -15.49 -5.27 -7.61
N SER A 265 -14.95 -6.09 -8.53
CA SER A 265 -15.31 -6.00 -9.95
C SER A 265 -16.73 -6.48 -10.26
N GLN A 266 -17.36 -7.23 -9.34
CA GLN A 266 -18.76 -7.67 -9.45
C GLN A 266 -19.76 -6.63 -8.94
N GLU A 267 -19.28 -5.55 -8.30
CA GLU A 267 -20.11 -4.47 -7.77
C GLU A 267 -20.44 -3.39 -8.83
N ASN A 268 -19.64 -3.32 -9.90
CA ASN A 268 -19.80 -2.41 -11.04
C ASN A 268 -20.44 -3.09 -12.25
#